data_AF-A0CZB4-F1
#
_entry.id   AF-A0CZB4-F1
#
_cell.length_a   1.000
_cell.length_b   1.000
_cell.length_c   1.000
_cell.angle_alpha   90.00
_cell.angle_beta   90.00
_cell.angle_gamma   90.00
#
_symmetry.space_group_name_H-M   'P 1'
#
loop_
_entity.id
_entity.type
_entity.pdbx_description
1 polymer ?
#
loop_
_entity_poly.entity_id
_entity_poly.type
_entity_poly.pdbx_seq_one_letter_code
_entity_poly.pdbx_strand_id
1 'polypeptide(L)'
;MDFRKFQITILRLVDIFGTPYLHSIKFNQKIQKSILGGITSIFVLVISLAYFIYVIDQWITFQILPKTNNSMKVEQYSDIHLQDENPIIQLSYGKYSEQKLDPFDTQNNILMPIGIYFIDGKPQKPFSLLNNKQKSDVYPNKLLPSLNTLTLVQNGNADQDFQKTTELVIMITKCHQEYLADGEKCATDQQIDEFFATSVTYLDFWINLKQFNFQTQKFEVVRKQYYFWFESKSAQLSQIMIKKAYLHVDKGILFNSYSDYNYIQDTQIMMSTTKTQLWSPLVSGETYLSLIFRLDPVSIDIQLVYPKLGEILATVGSIVNLLMVVKYGAQYYNESLLENKLTDKIIKYYYSDFEDLKTSQDNQTKIYYNQLKKQAKKKLIFHNILYELSRIQLFLFNQFGRTLIENSHQLKFRFQDFKVDFEGDVFTAKQQQTQLNLIAHESTSNFMIISIPDKDRTKLQRGDKVHPEIRSSIEQQSFREDK
;
A
#
# COMPACT_ATOMS: atom_id res chain seq x y z
N MET A 1 -16.28 9.94 47.52
CA MET A 1 -16.10 8.84 46.55
C MET A 1 -14.76 9.07 45.85
N ASP A 2 -13.83 8.13 45.96
CA ASP A 2 -12.39 8.37 45.76
C ASP A 2 -12.02 8.34 44.26
N PHE A 3 -11.77 9.52 43.67
CA PHE A 3 -11.54 9.71 42.22
C PHE A 3 -10.40 8.83 41.67
N ARG A 4 -9.38 8.52 42.47
CA ARG A 4 -8.28 7.63 42.09
C ARG A 4 -8.72 6.17 41.93
N LYS A 5 -9.59 5.68 42.80
CA LYS A 5 -10.13 4.31 42.70
C LYS A 5 -11.01 4.17 41.45
N PHE A 6 -11.74 5.23 41.10
CA PHE A 6 -12.54 5.29 39.87
C PHE A 6 -11.67 5.23 38.62
N GLN A 7 -10.61 6.05 38.53
CA GLN A 7 -9.66 6.05 37.41
C GLN A 7 -8.98 4.68 37.20
N ILE A 8 -8.53 4.03 38.28
CA ILE A 8 -7.89 2.71 38.20
C ILE A 8 -8.87 1.64 37.71
N THR A 9 -10.16 1.76 38.08
CA THR A 9 -11.18 0.81 37.67
C THR A 9 -11.50 0.96 36.19
N ILE A 10 -11.60 2.19 35.69
CA ILE A 10 -11.79 2.48 34.26
C ILE A 10 -10.63 1.96 33.43
N LEU A 11 -9.38 2.26 33.82
CA LEU A 11 -8.20 1.82 33.07
C LEU A 11 -8.13 0.29 32.95
N ARG A 12 -8.50 -0.42 34.02
CA ARG A 12 -8.60 -1.88 33.97
C ARG A 12 -9.75 -2.37 33.10
N LEU A 13 -10.85 -1.61 32.99
CA LEU A 13 -11.99 -2.00 32.17
C LEU A 13 -11.67 -1.89 30.68
N VAL A 14 -10.94 -0.84 30.29
CA VAL A 14 -10.48 -0.53 28.92
C VAL A 14 -9.33 -1.41 28.43
N ASP A 15 -8.72 -2.22 29.28
CA ASP A 15 -7.73 -3.22 28.85
C ASP A 15 -8.39 -4.29 27.94
N ILE A 16 -8.16 -4.15 26.64
CA ILE A 16 -8.60 -5.06 25.56
C ILE A 16 -7.63 -6.26 25.46
N PHE A 17 -6.43 -6.13 26.01
CA PHE A 17 -5.36 -7.14 25.98
C PHE A 17 -5.35 -8.02 27.23
N GLY A 18 -6.45 -8.06 27.98
CA GLY A 18 -6.62 -8.94 29.13
C GLY A 18 -6.44 -10.41 28.74
N THR A 19 -5.76 -11.18 29.58
CA THR A 19 -5.54 -12.61 29.34
C THR A 19 -6.55 -13.44 30.13
N PRO A 20 -7.27 -14.38 29.48
CA PRO A 20 -8.19 -15.26 30.18
C PRO A 20 -7.40 -16.21 31.08
N TYR A 21 -7.95 -16.48 32.27
CA TYR A 21 -7.38 -17.47 33.17
C TYR A 21 -7.68 -18.89 32.66
N LEU A 22 -6.72 -19.50 31.97
CA LEU A 22 -6.78 -20.89 31.53
C LEU A 22 -6.42 -21.83 32.69
N HIS A 23 -7.35 -22.02 33.63
CA HIS A 23 -7.26 -23.12 34.59
C HIS A 23 -8.61 -23.81 34.64
N SER A 24 -8.62 -25.07 34.22
CA SER A 24 -9.79 -25.88 33.84
C SER A 24 -10.75 -26.25 34.98
N ILE A 25 -10.66 -25.59 36.16
CA ILE A 25 -11.33 -26.03 37.40
C ILE A 25 -12.44 -25.07 37.84
N LYS A 26 -12.64 -23.92 37.17
CA LYS A 26 -13.82 -23.06 37.41
C LYS A 26 -14.52 -22.66 36.10
N PHE A 27 -15.84 -22.86 36.06
CA PHE A 27 -16.73 -22.43 34.97
C PHE A 27 -16.80 -20.91 34.76
N ASN A 28 -16.21 -20.09 35.66
CA ASN A 28 -16.22 -18.64 35.56
C ASN A 28 -14.78 -18.12 35.40
N GLN A 29 -14.32 -18.00 34.15
CA GLN A 29 -12.97 -17.56 33.80
C GLN A 29 -12.78 -16.08 34.18
N LYS A 30 -12.00 -15.81 35.24
CA LYS A 30 -11.63 -14.43 35.57
C LYS A 30 -10.57 -13.95 34.59
N ILE A 31 -10.86 -12.92 33.79
CA ILE A 31 -9.87 -12.28 32.90
C ILE A 31 -8.93 -11.42 33.75
N GLN A 32 -7.63 -11.64 33.63
CA GLN A 32 -6.64 -10.79 34.28
C GLN A 32 -6.39 -9.56 33.41
N LYS A 33 -6.87 -8.40 33.90
CA LYS A 33 -6.63 -7.09 33.30
C LYS A 33 -5.63 -6.28 34.12
N SER A 34 -4.80 -5.46 33.47
CA SER A 34 -3.84 -4.59 34.13
C SER A 34 -4.01 -3.12 33.75
N ILE A 35 -3.48 -2.24 34.60
CA ILE A 35 -3.49 -0.79 34.34
C ILE A 35 -2.59 -0.48 33.14
N LEU A 36 -1.43 -1.16 33.04
CA LEU A 36 -0.50 -1.02 31.92
C LEU A 36 -1.16 -1.46 30.61
N GLY A 37 -1.84 -2.61 30.59
CA GLY A 37 -2.59 -3.09 29.42
C GLY A 37 -3.70 -2.12 29.01
N GLY A 38 -4.38 -1.50 29.98
CA GLY A 38 -5.34 -0.43 29.74
C GLY A 38 -4.75 0.81 29.08
N ILE A 39 -3.61 1.31 29.59
CA ILE A 39 -2.89 2.44 29.01
C ILE A 39 -2.45 2.12 27.58
N THR A 40 -1.85 0.94 27.36
CA THR A 40 -1.43 0.49 26.02
C THR A 40 -2.62 0.35 25.07
N SER A 41 -3.77 -0.14 25.55
CA SER A 41 -5.00 -0.25 24.75
C SER A 41 -5.48 1.14 24.29
N ILE A 42 -5.51 2.12 25.19
CA ILE A 42 -5.87 3.51 24.86
C ILE A 42 -4.91 4.09 23.84
N PHE A 43 -3.60 3.92 24.04
CA PHE A 43 -2.58 4.43 23.14
C PHE A 43 -2.73 3.86 21.72
N VAL A 44 -2.88 2.54 21.61
CA VAL A 44 -3.10 1.87 20.31
C VAL A 44 -4.37 2.38 19.63
N LEU A 45 -5.47 2.53 20.37
CA LEU A 45 -6.74 3.03 19.81
C LEU A 45 -6.62 4.49 19.33
N VAL A 46 -6.02 5.37 20.13
CA VAL A 46 -5.85 6.78 19.80
C VAL A 46 -4.97 6.94 18.56
N ILE A 47 -3.83 6.24 18.51
CA ILE A 47 -2.94 6.30 17.35
C ILE A 47 -3.62 5.72 16.10
N SER A 48 -4.32 4.60 16.24
CA SER A 48 -5.03 3.99 15.11
C SER A 48 -6.11 4.91 14.56
N LEU A 49 -6.87 5.58 15.44
CA LEU A 49 -7.90 6.53 15.04
C LEU A 49 -7.31 7.79 14.40
N ALA A 50 -6.24 8.34 14.98
CA ALA A 50 -5.54 9.49 14.42
C ALA A 50 -4.97 9.17 13.03
N TYR A 51 -4.36 7.99 12.88
CA TYR A 51 -3.86 7.53 11.59
C TYR A 51 -4.98 7.31 10.56
N PHE A 52 -6.10 6.71 10.97
CA PHE A 52 -7.27 6.55 10.10
C PHE A 52 -7.79 7.91 9.58
N ILE A 53 -7.98 8.89 10.49
CA ILE A 53 -8.42 10.24 10.11
C ILE A 53 -7.44 10.87 9.13
N TYR A 54 -6.14 10.78 9.41
CA TYR A 54 -5.08 11.28 8.54
C TYR A 54 -5.15 10.66 7.13
N VAL A 55 -5.24 9.33 7.02
CA VAL A 55 -5.29 8.66 5.71
C VAL A 55 -6.56 9.00 4.95
N ILE A 56 -7.70 9.12 5.62
CA ILE A 56 -8.96 9.52 4.98
C ILE A 56 -8.89 10.96 4.46
N ASP A 57 -8.28 11.88 5.22
CA ASP A 57 -8.06 13.26 4.77
C ASP A 57 -7.17 13.30 3.51
N GLN A 58 -6.06 12.57 3.51
CA GLN A 58 -5.17 12.41 2.35
C GLN A 58 -5.88 11.83 1.12
N TRP A 59 -6.82 10.90 1.34
CA TRP A 59 -7.60 10.27 0.29
C TRP A 59 -8.64 11.22 -0.31
N ILE A 60 -9.40 11.94 0.52
CA ILE A 60 -10.42 12.91 0.08
C ILE A 60 -9.77 14.09 -0.65
N THR A 61 -8.57 14.49 -0.23
CA THR A 61 -7.82 15.60 -0.85
C THR A 61 -7.00 15.20 -2.07
N PHE A 62 -7.13 13.95 -2.56
CA PHE A 62 -6.40 13.42 -3.72
C PHE A 62 -4.86 13.52 -3.60
N GLN A 63 -4.34 13.50 -2.38
CA GLN A 63 -2.90 13.51 -2.12
C GLN A 63 -2.28 12.11 -2.27
N ILE A 64 -3.09 11.06 -2.20
CA ILE A 64 -2.68 9.70 -2.53
C ILE A 64 -2.62 9.54 -4.04
N LEU A 65 -1.42 9.30 -4.56
CA LEU A 65 -1.17 9.15 -5.99
C LEU A 65 -2.01 7.99 -6.58
N PRO A 66 -2.70 8.22 -7.70
CA PRO A 66 -3.40 7.16 -8.39
C PRO A 66 -2.41 6.15 -9.01
N LYS A 67 -2.91 4.93 -9.25
CA LYS A 67 -2.18 3.93 -10.03
C LYS A 67 -2.29 4.31 -11.51
N THR A 68 -1.16 4.38 -12.19
CA THR A 68 -1.09 4.73 -13.60
C THR A 68 -0.53 3.56 -14.39
N ASN A 69 -1.23 3.13 -15.42
CA ASN A 69 -0.72 2.16 -16.39
C ASN A 69 -0.67 2.81 -17.76
N ASN A 70 0.49 2.79 -18.40
CA ASN A 70 0.70 3.37 -19.72
C ASN A 70 1.02 2.26 -20.70
N SER A 71 0.24 2.17 -21.77
CA SER A 71 0.49 1.27 -22.88
C SER A 71 0.58 2.06 -24.17
N MET A 72 1.43 1.62 -25.10
CA MET A 72 1.53 2.20 -26.43
C MET A 72 0.82 1.28 -27.40
N LYS A 73 -0.02 1.83 -28.26
CA LYS A 73 -0.74 1.08 -29.29
C LYS A 73 -0.41 1.68 -30.65
N VAL A 74 -0.14 0.81 -31.61
CA VAL A 74 0.00 1.22 -33.01
C VAL A 74 -1.39 1.14 -33.62
N GLU A 75 -1.90 2.27 -34.08
CA GLU A 75 -3.22 2.36 -34.67
C GLU A 75 -3.11 2.44 -36.19
N GLN A 76 -3.91 1.60 -36.87
CA GLN A 76 -4.01 1.65 -38.33
C GLN A 76 -4.82 2.86 -38.81
N TYR A 77 -5.78 3.29 -37.99
CA TYR A 77 -6.58 4.49 -38.22
C TYR A 77 -6.59 5.33 -36.96
N SER A 78 -6.34 6.63 -37.12
CA SER A 78 -6.22 7.58 -36.04
C SER A 78 -6.69 8.94 -36.53
N ASP A 79 -7.58 9.58 -35.79
CA ASP A 79 -8.02 10.94 -36.07
C ASP A 79 -7.90 11.82 -34.82
N ILE A 80 -7.75 13.11 -35.07
CA ILE A 80 -7.86 14.12 -34.03
C ILE A 80 -8.51 15.37 -34.60
N HIS A 81 -9.62 15.77 -33.97
CA HIS A 81 -10.36 16.98 -34.27
C HIS A 81 -10.34 17.86 -33.02
N LEU A 82 -9.50 18.88 -33.03
CA LEU A 82 -9.37 19.82 -31.93
C LEU A 82 -10.00 21.15 -32.32
N GLN A 83 -10.87 21.61 -31.44
CA GLN A 83 -11.36 22.97 -31.40
C GLN A 83 -11.28 23.39 -29.94
N ASP A 84 -10.40 24.34 -29.65
CA ASP A 84 -10.16 24.82 -28.30
C ASP A 84 -10.33 26.34 -28.23
N GLU A 85 -10.68 26.85 -27.06
CA GLU A 85 -10.73 28.29 -26.78
C GLU A 85 -9.31 28.88 -26.84
N ASN A 86 -8.33 28.10 -26.38
CA ASN A 86 -6.92 28.46 -26.48
C ASN A 86 -6.34 28.06 -27.84
N PRO A 87 -5.47 28.88 -28.44
CA PRO A 87 -4.85 28.58 -29.71
C PRO A 87 -3.95 27.35 -29.59
N ILE A 88 -4.07 26.39 -30.50
CA ILE A 88 -3.26 25.16 -30.51
C ILE A 88 -1.85 25.48 -30.99
N ILE A 89 -1.74 26.29 -32.03
CA ILE A 89 -0.48 26.74 -32.63
C ILE A 89 -0.43 28.26 -32.55
N GLN A 90 0.72 28.79 -32.16
CA GLN A 90 0.99 30.23 -32.17
C GLN A 90 2.37 30.50 -32.79
N LEU A 91 2.41 31.53 -33.62
CA LEU A 91 3.64 32.01 -34.26
C LEU A 91 4.00 33.37 -33.69
N SER A 92 5.26 33.54 -33.31
CA SER A 92 5.81 34.82 -32.88
C SER A 92 7.16 35.04 -33.54
N TYR A 93 7.47 36.30 -33.80
CA TYR A 93 8.79 36.67 -34.30
C TYR A 93 9.67 37.13 -33.14
N GLY A 94 10.83 36.49 -32.98
CA GLY A 94 11.81 36.85 -31.98
C GLY A 94 12.53 38.15 -32.36
N LYS A 95 12.27 39.24 -31.65
CA LYS A 95 12.99 40.51 -31.84
C LYS A 95 14.13 40.63 -30.84
N TYR A 96 15.36 40.73 -31.34
CA TYR A 96 16.54 41.07 -30.51
C TYR A 96 16.62 42.57 -30.16
N SER A 97 15.91 43.42 -30.89
CA SER A 97 15.85 44.87 -30.66
C SER A 97 14.48 45.40 -31.08
N GLU A 98 13.95 46.36 -30.31
CA GLU A 98 12.66 47.01 -30.59
C GLU A 98 12.63 47.75 -31.94
N GLN A 99 13.80 48.13 -32.47
CA GLN A 99 13.91 48.82 -33.75
C GLN A 99 13.74 47.89 -34.97
N LYS A 100 13.69 46.57 -34.78
CA LYS A 100 13.53 45.63 -35.89
C LYS A 100 12.09 45.53 -36.33
N LEU A 101 11.89 45.54 -37.65
CA LEU A 101 10.60 45.33 -38.30
C LEU A 101 10.00 44.00 -37.85
N ASP A 102 8.70 44.01 -37.56
CA ASP A 102 7.94 42.78 -37.36
C ASP A 102 7.59 42.22 -38.74
N PRO A 103 8.04 40.99 -39.09
CA PRO A 103 7.77 40.45 -40.41
C PRO A 103 6.28 40.14 -40.63
N PHE A 104 5.44 40.16 -39.58
CA PHE A 104 4.00 39.90 -39.63
C PHE A 104 3.13 41.17 -39.45
N ASP A 105 3.73 42.36 -39.60
CA ASP A 105 2.99 43.63 -39.56
C ASP A 105 2.00 43.73 -40.72
N THR A 106 0.77 44.18 -40.44
CA THR A 106 -0.31 44.32 -41.44
C THR A 106 -0.03 45.37 -42.51
N GLN A 107 0.75 46.41 -42.19
CA GLN A 107 0.99 47.53 -43.08
C GLN A 107 2.22 47.34 -43.98
N ASN A 108 3.20 46.56 -43.51
CA ASN A 108 4.45 46.28 -44.22
C ASN A 108 4.81 44.81 -44.03
N ASN A 109 3.94 43.92 -44.49
CA ASN A 109 4.09 42.50 -44.25
C ASN A 109 5.24 41.92 -45.08
N ILE A 110 6.21 41.27 -44.44
CA ILE A 110 7.39 40.70 -45.10
C ILE A 110 7.17 39.19 -45.30
N LEU A 111 6.74 38.51 -44.24
CA LEU A 111 6.52 37.08 -44.20
C LEU A 111 5.05 36.76 -43.99
N MET A 112 4.55 35.75 -44.68
CA MET A 112 3.16 35.36 -44.58
C MET A 112 3.03 33.88 -44.21
N PRO A 113 2.43 33.57 -43.04
CA PRO A 113 2.09 32.20 -42.67
C PRO A 113 0.82 31.75 -43.39
N ILE A 114 0.97 30.77 -44.28
CA ILE A 114 -0.10 30.17 -45.09
C ILE A 114 -0.28 28.71 -44.68
N GLY A 115 -1.50 28.33 -44.34
CA GLY A 115 -1.90 26.96 -44.07
C GLY A 115 -2.54 26.29 -45.28
N ILE A 116 -2.19 25.03 -45.53
CA ILE A 116 -2.80 24.18 -46.56
C ILE A 116 -3.05 22.80 -45.95
N TYR A 117 -4.30 22.32 -46.05
CA TYR A 117 -4.59 20.92 -45.76
C TYR A 117 -4.27 20.05 -46.97
N PHE A 118 -3.67 18.88 -46.74
CA PHE A 118 -3.47 17.85 -47.76
C PHE A 118 -4.36 16.67 -47.41
N ILE A 119 -5.28 16.33 -48.31
CA ILE A 119 -6.19 15.18 -48.15
C ILE A 119 -5.80 14.13 -49.19
N ASP A 120 -5.33 12.97 -48.73
CA ASP A 120 -4.70 11.92 -49.55
C ASP A 120 -3.62 12.48 -50.49
N GLY A 121 -2.77 13.36 -49.94
CA GLY A 121 -1.68 13.99 -50.70
C GLY A 121 -2.13 15.06 -51.71
N LYS A 122 -3.43 15.38 -51.79
CA LYS A 122 -3.94 16.45 -52.66
C LYS A 122 -4.10 17.75 -51.85
N PRO A 123 -3.45 18.85 -52.27
CA PRO A 123 -3.55 20.13 -51.58
C PRO A 123 -4.96 20.70 -51.71
N GLN A 124 -5.49 21.20 -50.60
CA GLN A 124 -6.74 21.96 -50.54
C GLN A 124 -6.47 23.45 -50.76
N LYS A 125 -7.53 24.27 -50.73
CA LYS A 125 -7.39 25.71 -50.87
C LYS A 125 -6.54 26.29 -49.71
N PRO A 126 -5.51 27.11 -49.99
CA PRO A 126 -4.71 27.77 -48.95
C PRO A 126 -5.52 28.78 -48.14
N PHE A 127 -5.13 28.98 -46.88
CA PHE A 127 -5.68 30.00 -45.99
C PHE A 127 -4.56 30.75 -45.25
N SER A 128 -4.75 32.03 -44.97
CA SER A 128 -3.79 32.84 -44.22
C SER A 128 -4.01 32.71 -42.71
N LEU A 129 -2.94 32.48 -41.95
CA LEU A 129 -2.97 32.50 -40.48
C LEU A 129 -2.95 33.94 -39.93
N LEU A 130 -2.65 34.95 -40.75
CA LEU A 130 -2.68 36.36 -40.33
C LEU A 130 -4.09 36.85 -40.02
N ASN A 131 -5.12 36.22 -40.61
CA ASN A 131 -6.52 36.57 -40.38
C ASN A 131 -7.00 36.22 -38.96
N ASN A 132 -6.30 35.31 -38.28
CA ASN A 132 -6.64 34.86 -36.93
C ASN A 132 -5.55 35.27 -35.94
N LYS A 133 -5.52 36.57 -35.62
CA LYS A 133 -4.59 37.08 -34.59
C LYS A 133 -5.25 37.06 -33.22
N GLN A 134 -4.59 36.42 -32.26
CA GLN A 134 -5.00 36.42 -30.87
C GLN A 134 -3.95 37.10 -29.99
N LYS A 135 -4.40 37.68 -28.87
CA LYS A 135 -3.47 38.21 -27.87
C LYS A 135 -2.66 37.06 -27.28
N SER A 136 -1.36 37.24 -27.22
CA SER A 136 -0.47 36.30 -26.53
C SER A 136 -0.55 36.53 -25.02
N ASP A 137 -0.66 35.46 -24.23
CA ASP A 137 -0.50 35.59 -22.77
C ASP A 137 0.92 36.00 -22.37
N VAL A 138 1.91 35.64 -23.19
CA VAL A 138 3.34 35.96 -22.95
C VAL A 138 3.63 37.40 -23.36
N TYR A 139 3.03 37.85 -24.47
CA TYR A 139 3.16 39.19 -25.00
C TYR A 139 1.76 39.84 -25.11
N PRO A 140 1.17 40.31 -23.99
CA PRO A 140 -0.24 40.75 -23.94
C PRO A 140 -0.60 41.89 -24.90
N ASN A 141 0.40 42.62 -25.38
CA ASN A 141 0.25 43.72 -26.33
C ASN A 141 0.50 43.33 -27.79
N LYS A 142 0.80 42.06 -28.07
CA LYS A 142 1.05 41.55 -29.43
C LYS A 142 -0.05 40.60 -29.87
N LEU A 143 -0.56 40.86 -31.06
CA LEU A 143 -1.48 40.02 -31.79
C LEU A 143 -0.68 39.05 -32.64
N LEU A 144 -0.79 37.76 -32.34
CA LEU A 144 0.02 36.72 -32.96
C LEU A 144 -0.80 35.85 -33.90
N PRO A 145 -0.28 35.49 -35.09
CA PRO A 145 -0.91 34.51 -35.96
C PRO A 145 -1.11 33.18 -35.21
N SER A 146 -2.33 32.66 -35.24
CA SER A 146 -2.71 31.53 -34.42
C SER A 146 -3.71 30.59 -35.11
N LEU A 147 -3.68 29.32 -34.69
CA LEU A 147 -4.61 28.30 -35.17
C LEU A 147 -5.32 27.65 -33.99
N ASN A 148 -6.64 27.78 -33.93
CA ASN A 148 -7.47 27.24 -32.84
C ASN A 148 -8.11 25.90 -33.19
N THR A 149 -8.18 25.59 -34.49
CA THR A 149 -8.78 24.38 -35.02
C THR A 149 -7.74 23.55 -35.72
N LEU A 150 -7.58 22.29 -35.31
CA LEU A 150 -6.65 21.35 -35.93
C LEU A 150 -7.38 20.05 -36.21
N THR A 151 -7.40 19.65 -37.47
CA THR A 151 -7.91 18.35 -37.90
C THR A 151 -6.79 17.61 -38.59
N LEU A 152 -6.40 16.46 -38.02
CA LEU A 152 -5.43 15.55 -38.63
C LEU A 152 -6.01 14.15 -38.62
N VAL A 153 -5.77 13.41 -39.69
CA VAL A 153 -6.23 12.04 -39.86
C VAL A 153 -5.09 11.23 -40.43
N GLN A 154 -4.89 10.05 -39.89
CA GLN A 154 -3.95 9.07 -40.40
C GLN A 154 -4.71 7.79 -40.70
N ASN A 155 -4.63 7.35 -41.95
CA ASN A 155 -5.18 6.08 -42.40
C ASN A 155 -4.03 5.26 -43.03
N GLY A 156 -3.38 4.44 -42.19
CA GLY A 156 -2.18 3.69 -42.57
C GLY A 156 -2.43 2.56 -43.57
N ASN A 157 -3.66 2.05 -43.65
CA ASN A 157 -4.03 0.95 -44.56
C ASN A 157 -4.76 1.43 -45.82
N ALA A 158 -4.96 2.75 -45.98
CA ALA A 158 -5.78 3.33 -47.05
C ALA A 158 -7.16 2.66 -47.17
N ASP A 159 -7.74 2.29 -46.03
CA ASP A 159 -9.08 1.69 -45.97
C ASP A 159 -10.11 2.71 -46.45
N GLN A 160 -11.02 2.27 -47.32
CA GLN A 160 -12.04 3.15 -47.93
C GLN A 160 -13.16 3.50 -46.96
N ASP A 161 -13.33 2.70 -45.90
CA ASP A 161 -14.37 2.92 -44.87
C ASP A 161 -13.99 4.04 -43.88
N PHE A 162 -12.70 4.41 -43.83
CA PHE A 162 -12.19 5.45 -42.95
C PHE A 162 -12.00 6.80 -43.65
N GLN A 163 -11.91 7.85 -42.83
CA GLN A 163 -11.57 9.17 -43.34
C GLN A 163 -10.18 9.15 -43.99
N LYS A 164 -10.04 9.99 -45.01
CA LYS A 164 -8.83 10.16 -45.80
C LYS A 164 -7.71 10.77 -44.97
N THR A 165 -6.47 10.38 -45.27
CA THR A 165 -5.30 10.90 -44.54
C THR A 165 -5.24 12.41 -44.74
N THR A 166 -5.25 13.14 -43.63
CA THR A 166 -5.32 14.60 -43.58
C THR A 166 -4.10 15.13 -42.85
N GLU A 167 -3.28 15.88 -43.57
CA GLU A 167 -2.08 16.54 -43.05
C GLU A 167 -2.28 18.06 -43.14
N LEU A 168 -1.67 18.82 -42.22
CA LEU A 168 -1.63 20.28 -42.31
C LEU A 168 -0.22 20.70 -42.63
N VAL A 169 -0.04 21.56 -43.64
CA VAL A 169 1.24 22.19 -43.95
C VAL A 169 1.11 23.69 -43.71
N ILE A 170 1.91 24.23 -42.80
CA ILE A 170 2.05 25.67 -42.59
C ILE A 170 3.35 26.13 -43.24
N MET A 171 3.25 27.04 -44.20
CA MET A 171 4.38 27.60 -44.93
C MET A 171 4.55 29.05 -44.54
N ILE A 172 5.79 29.46 -44.25
CA ILE A 172 6.16 30.87 -44.11
C ILE A 172 6.78 31.30 -45.42
N THR A 173 6.03 32.07 -46.21
CA THR A 173 6.43 32.51 -47.54
C THR A 173 6.74 34.00 -47.56
N LYS A 174 7.38 34.45 -48.64
CA LYS A 174 7.37 35.87 -49.00
C LYS A 174 5.91 36.35 -49.12
N CYS A 175 5.64 37.57 -48.67
CA CYS A 175 4.30 38.15 -48.77
C CYS A 175 3.83 38.24 -50.23
N HIS A 176 2.59 37.81 -50.47
CA HIS A 176 1.90 37.94 -51.75
C HIS A 176 0.49 38.49 -51.54
N GLN A 177 0.12 39.48 -52.36
CA GLN A 177 -1.13 40.24 -52.19
C GLN A 177 -2.39 39.35 -52.31
N GLU A 178 -2.32 38.21 -52.99
CA GLU A 178 -3.47 37.32 -53.25
C GLU A 178 -4.03 36.61 -51.99
N TYR A 179 -3.27 36.55 -50.90
CA TYR A 179 -3.67 35.89 -49.65
C TYR A 179 -3.91 36.86 -48.49
N LEU A 180 -3.75 38.17 -48.73
CA LEU A 180 -3.95 39.21 -47.74
C LEU A 180 -5.43 39.61 -47.64
N ALA A 181 -5.85 40.08 -46.46
CA ALA A 181 -7.16 40.67 -46.28
C ALA A 181 -7.22 42.12 -46.82
N ASP A 182 -8.42 42.65 -47.00
CA ASP A 182 -8.63 44.02 -47.46
C ASP A 182 -7.96 45.02 -46.49
N GLY A 183 -7.03 45.83 -47.01
CA GLY A 183 -6.30 46.84 -46.24
C GLY A 183 -4.92 46.41 -45.75
N GLU A 184 -4.53 45.14 -45.90
CA GLU A 184 -3.17 44.68 -45.64
C GLU A 184 -2.28 44.85 -46.89
N LYS A 185 -1.00 45.17 -46.67
CA LYS A 185 -0.03 45.40 -47.76
C LYS A 185 1.28 44.68 -47.51
N CYS A 186 1.82 44.11 -48.59
CA CYS A 186 3.18 43.58 -48.58
C CYS A 186 4.23 44.70 -48.56
N ALA A 187 5.34 44.45 -47.89
CA ALA A 187 6.51 45.31 -47.91
C ALA A 187 7.14 45.36 -49.32
N THR A 188 7.93 46.41 -49.57
CA THR A 188 8.69 46.56 -50.83
C THR A 188 9.85 45.56 -50.90
N ASP A 189 10.27 45.16 -52.10
CA ASP A 189 11.38 44.21 -52.27
C ASP A 189 12.67 44.66 -51.56
N GLN A 190 12.94 45.98 -51.54
CA GLN A 190 14.09 46.55 -50.82
C GLN A 190 14.03 46.29 -49.30
N GLN A 191 12.85 46.43 -48.69
CA GLN A 191 12.67 46.16 -47.25
C GLN A 191 12.80 44.66 -46.94
N ILE A 192 12.37 43.81 -47.87
CA ILE A 192 12.48 42.35 -47.74
C ILE A 192 13.96 41.96 -47.81
N ASP A 193 14.72 42.50 -48.76
CA ASP A 193 16.16 42.26 -48.89
C ASP A 193 16.92 42.76 -47.67
N GLU A 194 16.57 43.94 -47.16
CA GLU A 194 17.15 44.50 -45.93
C GLU A 194 16.86 43.61 -44.70
N PHE A 195 15.65 43.05 -44.60
CA PHE A 195 15.27 42.13 -43.53
C PHE A 195 16.16 40.88 -43.50
N PHE A 196 16.42 40.27 -44.67
CA PHE A 196 17.30 39.10 -44.76
C PHE A 196 18.79 39.45 -44.64
N ALA A 197 19.20 40.68 -44.95
CA ALA A 197 20.58 41.12 -44.86
C ALA A 197 21.01 41.49 -43.42
N THR A 198 20.10 41.98 -42.59
CA THR A 198 20.46 42.71 -41.36
C THR A 198 20.67 41.84 -40.12
N SER A 199 20.23 40.57 -40.06
CA SER A 199 20.50 39.73 -38.88
C SER A 199 20.07 38.27 -38.96
N VAL A 200 20.55 37.48 -38.00
CA VAL A 200 19.95 36.21 -37.57
C VAL A 200 18.50 36.48 -37.13
N THR A 201 17.55 36.02 -37.92
CA THR A 201 16.11 36.12 -37.66
C THR A 201 15.58 34.74 -37.29
N TYR A 202 14.74 34.67 -36.26
CA TYR A 202 14.11 33.42 -35.86
C TYR A 202 12.63 33.56 -35.54
N LEU A 203 11.92 32.48 -35.81
CA LEU A 203 10.52 32.29 -35.50
C LEU A 203 10.40 31.52 -34.19
N ASP A 204 9.71 32.12 -33.23
CA ASP A 204 9.19 31.46 -32.04
C ASP A 204 7.90 30.73 -32.43
N PHE A 205 7.92 29.41 -32.32
CA PHE A 205 6.79 28.57 -32.65
C PHE A 205 6.33 27.83 -31.39
N TRP A 206 5.09 28.06 -30.98
CA TRP A 206 4.50 27.39 -29.82
C TRP A 206 3.42 26.39 -30.22
N ILE A 207 3.45 25.22 -29.59
CA ILE A 207 2.34 24.27 -29.57
C ILE A 207 1.83 24.16 -28.14
N ASN A 208 0.54 24.39 -27.96
CA ASN A 208 -0.15 24.19 -26.69
C ASN A 208 -0.64 22.74 -26.60
N LEU A 209 -0.06 21.99 -25.67
CA LEU A 209 -0.39 20.61 -25.36
C LEU A 209 -1.28 20.55 -24.11
N LYS A 210 -1.92 19.41 -23.86
CA LYS A 210 -2.70 19.18 -22.64
C LYS A 210 -2.02 18.13 -21.79
N GLN A 211 -1.93 18.38 -20.49
CA GLN A 211 -1.49 17.40 -19.50
C GLN A 211 -2.53 17.29 -18.39
N PHE A 212 -2.95 16.08 -18.06
CA PHE A 212 -3.88 15.87 -16.97
C PHE A 212 -3.15 15.91 -15.64
N ASN A 213 -3.56 16.81 -14.74
CA ASN A 213 -3.02 16.88 -13.38
C ASN A 213 -3.85 15.99 -12.45
N PHE A 214 -3.20 14.99 -11.85
CA PHE A 214 -3.85 13.99 -11.00
C PHE A 214 -4.37 14.54 -9.67
N GLN A 215 -3.80 15.63 -9.16
CA GLN A 215 -4.21 16.26 -7.91
C GLN A 215 -5.43 17.17 -8.13
N THR A 216 -5.37 18.03 -9.14
CA THR A 216 -6.45 18.98 -9.45
C THR A 216 -7.58 18.35 -10.27
N GLN A 217 -7.33 17.18 -10.86
CA GLN A 217 -8.22 16.46 -11.77
C GLN A 217 -8.64 17.26 -13.01
N LYS A 218 -7.80 18.20 -13.43
CA LYS A 218 -8.04 19.10 -14.55
C LYS A 218 -6.91 18.99 -15.56
N PHE A 219 -7.23 19.27 -16.82
CA PHE A 219 -6.21 19.47 -17.84
C PHE A 219 -5.55 20.82 -17.64
N GLU A 220 -4.23 20.81 -17.65
CA GLU A 220 -3.38 21.98 -17.67
C GLU A 220 -2.75 22.10 -19.06
N VAL A 221 -2.63 23.33 -19.54
CA VAL A 221 -2.02 23.62 -20.84
C VAL A 221 -0.51 23.69 -20.66
N VAL A 222 0.21 22.83 -21.35
CA VAL A 222 1.68 22.80 -21.36
C VAL A 222 2.16 23.31 -22.71
N ARG A 223 2.97 24.37 -22.70
CA ARG A 223 3.49 24.98 -23.94
C ARG A 223 4.82 24.35 -24.32
N LYS A 224 4.94 23.89 -25.57
CA LYS A 224 6.23 23.53 -26.18
C LYS A 224 6.66 24.62 -27.14
N GLN A 225 7.88 25.11 -26.97
CA GLN A 225 8.48 26.13 -27.81
C GLN A 225 9.55 25.52 -28.72
N TYR A 226 9.52 25.91 -29.98
CA TYR A 226 10.52 25.59 -30.99
C TYR A 226 11.01 26.88 -31.64
N TYR A 227 12.25 26.86 -32.11
CA TYR A 227 12.90 28.00 -32.75
C TYR A 227 13.31 27.62 -34.16
N PHE A 228 12.89 28.40 -35.15
CA PHE A 228 13.27 28.21 -36.55
C PHE A 228 14.04 29.42 -37.05
N TRP A 229 15.10 29.20 -37.81
CA TRP A 229 15.93 30.28 -38.35
C TRP A 229 15.58 30.48 -39.82
N PHE A 230 15.52 31.73 -40.26
CA PHE A 230 15.32 32.00 -41.68
C PHE A 230 16.64 32.22 -42.41
N GLU A 231 16.74 31.68 -43.61
CA GLU A 231 17.83 31.92 -44.55
C GLU A 231 17.24 32.34 -45.89
N SER A 232 17.89 33.27 -46.60
CA SER A 232 17.37 33.75 -47.88
C SER A 232 17.51 32.73 -49.02
N LYS A 233 18.49 31.82 -48.94
CA LYS A 233 18.83 30.87 -50.00
C LYS A 233 18.34 29.44 -49.74
N SER A 234 17.97 29.13 -48.51
CA SER A 234 17.54 27.80 -48.10
C SER A 234 16.23 27.88 -47.33
N ALA A 235 15.41 26.85 -47.47
CA ALA A 235 14.17 26.71 -46.73
C ALA A 235 14.32 25.61 -45.69
N GLN A 236 13.79 25.84 -44.50
CA GLN A 236 13.69 24.79 -43.48
C GLN A 236 12.40 24.00 -43.68
N LEU A 237 12.51 22.67 -43.71
CA LEU A 237 11.38 21.77 -43.76
C LEU A 237 11.34 20.95 -42.47
N SER A 238 10.30 21.16 -41.68
CA SER A 238 10.11 20.51 -40.39
C SER A 238 8.86 19.65 -40.40
N GLN A 239 9.00 18.37 -40.08
CA GLN A 239 7.90 17.45 -39.86
C GLN A 239 7.61 17.39 -38.35
N ILE A 240 6.40 17.76 -37.97
CA ILE A 240 5.90 17.76 -36.60
C ILE A 240 4.91 16.60 -36.48
N MET A 241 5.33 15.55 -35.76
CA MET A 241 4.49 14.39 -35.45
C MET A 241 3.78 14.63 -34.13
N ILE A 242 2.45 14.64 -34.17
CA ILE A 242 1.58 14.85 -33.02
C ILE A 242 1.22 13.50 -32.42
N LYS A 243 1.52 13.31 -31.13
CA LYS A 243 1.18 12.12 -30.38
C LYS A 243 -0.11 12.34 -29.61
N LYS A 244 -1.11 11.54 -29.93
CA LYS A 244 -2.37 11.52 -29.19
C LYS A 244 -2.29 10.57 -28.00
N ALA A 245 -3.07 10.89 -26.98
CA ALA A 245 -3.25 10.02 -25.83
C ALA A 245 -4.73 9.84 -25.50
N TYR A 246 -5.08 8.62 -25.12
CA TYR A 246 -6.36 8.27 -24.51
C TYR A 246 -6.14 8.12 -23.02
N LEU A 247 -6.90 8.86 -22.24
CA LEU A 247 -6.85 8.80 -20.79
C LEU A 247 -8.17 8.27 -20.26
N HIS A 248 -8.12 7.08 -19.66
CA HIS A 248 -9.22 6.45 -18.96
C HIS A 248 -9.07 6.70 -17.46
N VAL A 249 -9.88 7.60 -16.91
CA VAL A 249 -9.84 7.95 -15.49
C VAL A 249 -10.95 7.25 -14.72
N ASP A 250 -10.59 6.34 -13.82
CA ASP A 250 -11.51 5.71 -12.89
C ASP A 250 -11.59 6.49 -11.57
N LYS A 251 -12.70 7.21 -11.37
CA LYS A 251 -12.97 8.02 -10.16
C LYS A 251 -13.89 7.33 -9.16
N GLY A 252 -14.32 6.11 -9.42
CA GLY A 252 -15.33 5.47 -8.57
C GLY A 252 -14.77 5.15 -7.18
N ILE A 253 -15.59 5.34 -6.13
CA ILE A 253 -15.15 5.17 -4.74
C ILE A 253 -15.05 3.68 -4.36
N LEU A 254 -16.06 2.89 -4.77
CA LEU A 254 -16.18 1.45 -4.48
C LEU A 254 -16.14 0.62 -5.76
N PHE A 255 -16.92 1.03 -6.76
CA PHE A 255 -16.98 0.41 -8.08
C PHE A 255 -16.23 1.25 -9.10
N ASN A 256 -16.07 0.74 -10.31
CA ASN A 256 -15.38 1.47 -11.37
C ASN A 256 -16.33 2.49 -12.00
N SER A 257 -15.83 3.70 -12.23
CA SER A 257 -16.54 4.78 -12.92
C SER A 257 -15.55 5.50 -13.81
N TYR A 258 -15.52 5.11 -15.09
CA TYR A 258 -14.57 5.61 -16.07
C TYR A 258 -15.05 6.92 -16.69
N SER A 259 -14.11 7.84 -16.89
CA SER A 259 -14.25 9.00 -17.78
C SER A 259 -13.09 9.00 -18.76
N ASP A 260 -13.42 9.07 -20.05
CA ASP A 260 -12.45 8.93 -21.14
C ASP A 260 -12.17 10.29 -21.77
N TYR A 261 -10.90 10.55 -22.07
CA TYR A 261 -10.46 11.78 -22.70
C TYR A 261 -9.48 11.48 -23.84
N ASN A 262 -9.59 12.22 -24.94
CA ASN A 262 -8.63 12.19 -26.05
C ASN A 262 -7.99 13.58 -26.17
N TYR A 263 -6.66 13.65 -26.19
CA TYR A 263 -5.92 14.91 -26.27
C TYR A 263 -4.53 14.74 -26.88
N ILE A 264 -3.89 15.86 -27.25
CA ILE A 264 -2.47 15.86 -27.63
C ILE A 264 -1.63 15.86 -26.38
N GLN A 265 -0.90 14.76 -26.17
CA GLN A 265 0.04 14.63 -25.06
C GLN A 265 1.42 15.19 -25.42
N ASP A 266 1.89 14.95 -26.64
CA ASP A 266 3.27 15.23 -27.02
C ASP A 266 3.42 15.54 -28.51
N THR A 267 4.54 16.15 -28.87
CA THR A 267 4.94 16.46 -30.24
C THR A 267 6.42 16.16 -30.45
N GLN A 268 6.74 15.52 -31.57
CA GLN A 268 8.11 15.26 -32.01
C GLN A 268 8.39 16.03 -33.29
N ILE A 269 9.59 16.60 -33.41
CA ILE A 269 10.00 17.38 -34.57
C ILE A 269 11.20 16.76 -35.25
N MET A 270 11.15 16.68 -36.58
CA MET A 270 12.27 16.31 -37.43
C MET A 270 12.51 17.45 -38.43
N MET A 271 13.74 17.95 -38.52
CA MET A 271 14.09 19.10 -39.35
C MET A 271 15.02 18.68 -40.48
N SER A 272 14.84 19.33 -41.64
CA SER A 272 15.68 19.19 -42.83
C SER A 272 15.76 20.53 -43.56
N THR A 273 16.67 20.66 -44.52
CA THR A 273 16.78 21.85 -45.36
C THR A 273 16.49 21.52 -46.82
N THR A 274 15.91 22.48 -47.55
CA THR A 274 15.54 22.35 -48.95
C THR A 274 15.69 23.69 -49.68
N LYS A 275 15.38 23.74 -50.98
CA LYS A 275 15.37 24.97 -51.78
C LYS A 275 14.10 25.79 -51.51
N THR A 276 14.20 27.11 -51.57
CA THR A 276 13.08 28.03 -51.32
C THR A 276 11.95 27.91 -52.34
N GLN A 277 12.23 27.33 -53.52
CA GLN A 277 11.25 27.12 -54.59
C GLN A 277 10.52 25.76 -54.49
N LEU A 278 10.72 24.95 -53.45
CA LEU A 278 10.08 23.62 -53.34
C LEU A 278 8.55 23.70 -53.49
N TRP A 279 7.93 24.72 -52.88
CA TRP A 279 6.48 24.89 -52.83
C TRP A 279 5.94 25.94 -53.79
N SER A 280 6.80 26.52 -54.64
CA SER A 280 6.37 27.58 -55.59
C SER A 280 5.22 27.20 -56.53
N PRO A 281 5.01 25.91 -56.90
CA PRO A 281 3.84 25.53 -57.69
C PRO A 281 2.51 25.56 -56.92
N LEU A 282 2.56 25.47 -55.58
CA LEU A 282 1.37 25.49 -54.72
C LEU A 282 1.08 26.86 -54.15
N VAL A 283 2.13 27.64 -53.91
CA VAL A 283 2.05 28.96 -53.32
C VAL A 283 2.92 29.86 -54.17
N SER A 284 2.33 30.86 -54.81
CA SER A 284 3.08 31.84 -55.59
C SER A 284 4.14 32.46 -54.69
N GLY A 285 5.42 32.18 -54.94
CA GLY A 285 6.54 32.79 -54.20
C GLY A 285 7.56 31.83 -53.59
N GLU A 286 8.54 32.43 -52.92
CA GLU A 286 9.58 31.73 -52.17
C GLU A 286 9.07 31.34 -50.78
N THR A 287 9.36 30.11 -50.37
CA THR A 287 9.05 29.60 -49.03
C THR A 287 10.33 29.48 -48.22
N TYR A 288 10.37 30.04 -47.02
CA TYR A 288 11.55 30.02 -46.15
C TYR A 288 11.43 28.99 -45.02
N LEU A 289 10.21 28.66 -44.59
CA LEU A 289 9.94 27.61 -43.60
C LEU A 289 8.68 26.83 -44.00
N SER A 290 8.69 25.53 -43.80
CA SER A 290 7.54 24.64 -43.99
C SER A 290 7.41 23.71 -42.81
N LEU A 291 6.25 23.72 -42.17
CA LEU A 291 5.90 22.91 -41.01
C LEU A 291 4.82 21.92 -41.42
N ILE A 292 5.17 20.64 -41.56
CA ILE A 292 4.25 19.56 -41.91
C ILE A 292 3.78 18.89 -40.63
N PHE A 293 2.51 19.06 -40.28
CA PHE A 293 1.87 18.41 -39.15
C PHE A 293 1.25 17.09 -39.58
N ARG A 294 1.62 16.03 -38.88
CA ARG A 294 1.11 14.68 -39.07
C ARG A 294 0.72 14.08 -37.74
N LEU A 295 -0.28 13.23 -37.76
CA LEU A 295 -0.63 12.41 -36.60
C LEU A 295 0.36 11.23 -36.53
N ASP A 296 0.87 10.92 -35.35
CA ASP A 296 1.73 9.75 -35.11
C ASP A 296 0.86 8.48 -35.11
N PRO A 297 1.28 7.40 -35.81
CA PRO A 297 0.55 6.12 -35.77
C PRO A 297 0.54 5.47 -34.38
N VAL A 298 1.41 5.90 -33.49
CA VAL A 298 1.48 5.40 -32.12
C VAL A 298 0.66 6.30 -31.20
N SER A 299 -0.40 5.74 -30.63
CA SER A 299 -1.18 6.36 -29.55
C SER A 299 -0.73 5.84 -28.18
N ILE A 300 -0.91 6.66 -27.16
CA ILE A 300 -0.62 6.30 -25.76
C ILE A 300 -1.96 6.10 -25.06
N ASP A 301 -2.20 4.91 -24.53
CA ASP A 301 -3.37 4.57 -23.73
C ASP A 301 -2.96 4.56 -22.24
N ILE A 302 -3.51 5.52 -21.51
CA ILE A 302 -3.23 5.80 -20.10
C ILE A 302 -4.46 5.41 -19.28
N GLN A 303 -4.29 4.42 -18.41
CA GLN A 303 -5.32 4.05 -17.42
C GLN A 303 -4.92 4.63 -16.07
N LEU A 304 -5.77 5.52 -15.57
CA LEU A 304 -5.61 6.18 -14.28
C LEU A 304 -6.65 5.67 -13.29
N VAL A 305 -6.22 4.97 -12.25
CA VAL A 305 -7.13 4.41 -11.24
C VAL A 305 -6.85 5.06 -9.89
N TYR A 306 -7.80 5.86 -9.40
CA TYR A 306 -7.72 6.39 -8.04
C TYR A 306 -7.89 5.27 -7.01
N PRO A 307 -7.18 5.34 -5.87
CA PRO A 307 -7.29 4.33 -4.83
C PRO A 307 -8.73 4.24 -4.32
N LYS A 308 -9.27 3.03 -4.33
CA LYS A 308 -10.63 2.75 -3.86
C LYS A 308 -10.69 2.78 -2.34
N LEU A 309 -11.86 3.06 -1.78
CA LEU A 309 -12.06 3.05 -0.34
C LEU A 309 -11.65 1.71 0.29
N GLY A 310 -11.89 0.59 -0.40
CA GLY A 310 -11.47 -0.74 0.06
C GLY A 310 -9.96 -0.89 0.19
N GLU A 311 -9.19 -0.33 -0.75
CA GLU A 311 -7.71 -0.34 -0.68
C GLU A 311 -7.22 0.50 0.49
N ILE A 312 -7.81 1.69 0.69
CA ILE A 312 -7.48 2.58 1.80
C ILE A 312 -7.77 1.92 3.16
N LEU A 313 -8.93 1.31 3.32
CA LEU A 313 -9.30 0.59 4.54
C LEU A 313 -8.38 -0.61 4.79
N ALA A 314 -7.94 -1.30 3.74
CA ALA A 314 -6.96 -2.38 3.86
C ALA A 314 -5.59 -1.86 4.33
N THR A 315 -5.12 -0.73 3.80
CA THR A 315 -3.87 -0.09 4.24
C THR A 315 -3.95 0.32 5.71
N VAL A 316 -5.05 0.95 6.14
CA VAL A 316 -5.26 1.29 7.56
C VAL A 316 -5.33 0.03 8.42
N GLY A 317 -6.06 -0.98 7.97
CA GLY A 317 -6.19 -2.26 8.66
C GLY A 317 -4.85 -2.96 8.86
N SER A 318 -3.96 -2.91 7.88
CA SER A 318 -2.60 -3.45 7.96
C SER A 318 -1.79 -2.80 9.09
N ILE A 319 -1.85 -1.47 9.21
CA ILE A 319 -1.11 -0.74 10.25
C ILE A 319 -1.73 -0.95 11.63
N VAL A 320 -3.07 -1.00 11.73
CA VAL A 320 -3.75 -1.37 12.98
C VAL A 320 -3.31 -2.77 13.42
N ASN A 321 -3.21 -3.73 12.48
CA ASN A 321 -2.73 -5.07 12.78
C ASN A 321 -1.27 -5.09 13.26
N LEU A 322 -0.41 -4.24 12.67
CA LEU A 322 0.97 -4.07 13.14
C LEU A 322 1.01 -3.49 14.57
N LEU A 323 0.19 -2.47 14.87
CA LEU A 323 0.09 -1.92 16.23
C LEU A 323 -0.46 -2.97 17.22
N MET A 324 -1.36 -3.84 16.76
CA MET A 324 -1.84 -4.96 17.55
C MET A 324 -0.75 -5.99 17.88
N VAL A 325 0.44 -5.97 17.25
CA VAL A 325 1.55 -6.83 17.70
C VAL A 325 2.01 -6.44 19.12
N VAL A 326 1.87 -5.17 19.52
CA VAL A 326 2.16 -4.71 20.90
C VAL A 326 1.29 -5.44 21.93
N LYS A 327 0.11 -5.93 21.52
CA LYS A 327 -0.77 -6.79 22.34
C LYS A 327 -0.01 -7.98 22.89
N TYR A 328 0.83 -8.65 22.11
CA TYR A 328 1.54 -9.84 22.59
C TYR A 328 2.45 -9.53 23.77
N GLY A 329 3.10 -8.37 23.76
CA GLY A 329 3.88 -7.89 24.90
C GLY A 329 3.01 -7.60 26.13
N ALA A 330 1.86 -6.94 25.93
CA ALA A 330 0.91 -6.67 27.01
C ALA A 330 0.30 -7.96 27.59
N GLN A 331 -0.02 -8.94 26.74
CA GLN A 331 -0.51 -10.25 27.14
C GLN A 331 0.54 -11.03 27.93
N TYR A 332 1.78 -11.09 27.45
CA TYR A 332 2.89 -11.70 28.17
C TYR A 332 3.11 -11.05 29.55
N TYR A 333 3.03 -9.72 29.63
CA TYR A 333 3.09 -9.01 30.90
C TYR A 333 1.92 -9.36 31.83
N ASN A 334 0.70 -9.40 31.30
CA ASN A 334 -0.51 -9.78 32.05
C ASN A 334 -0.43 -11.23 32.56
N GLU A 335 0.09 -12.16 31.77
CA GLU A 335 0.38 -13.54 32.18
C GLU A 335 1.42 -13.61 33.28
N SER A 336 2.53 -12.88 33.15
CA SER A 336 3.54 -12.83 34.21
C SER A 336 2.98 -12.26 35.51
N LEU A 337 2.16 -11.21 35.43
CA LEU A 337 1.48 -10.62 36.58
C LEU A 337 0.51 -11.62 37.24
N LEU A 338 -0.23 -12.37 36.42
CA LEU A 338 -1.13 -13.42 36.89
C LEU A 338 -0.36 -14.52 37.61
N GLU A 339 0.71 -15.05 37.00
CA GLU A 339 1.55 -16.10 37.59
C GLU A 339 2.14 -15.66 38.93
N ASN A 340 2.62 -14.42 39.01
CA ASN A 340 3.13 -13.83 40.26
C ASN A 340 2.03 -13.74 41.32
N LYS A 341 0.83 -13.27 40.99
CA LYS A 341 -0.30 -13.21 41.93
C LYS A 341 -0.73 -14.59 42.44
N LEU A 342 -0.73 -15.59 41.58
CA LEU A 342 -1.04 -16.97 41.98
C LEU A 342 0.03 -17.52 42.93
N THR A 343 1.29 -17.31 42.58
CA THR A 343 2.43 -17.73 43.40
C THR A 343 2.36 -17.09 44.78
N ASP A 344 2.16 -15.77 44.85
CA ASP A 344 2.01 -15.02 46.09
C ASP A 344 0.84 -15.56 46.93
N LYS A 345 -0.31 -15.82 46.30
CA LYS A 345 -1.50 -16.35 46.99
C LYS A 345 -1.27 -17.74 47.59
N ILE A 346 -0.48 -18.58 46.91
CA ILE A 346 -0.16 -19.92 47.38
C ILE A 346 0.83 -19.86 48.52
N ILE A 347 1.89 -19.06 48.42
CA ILE A 347 2.86 -18.92 49.52
C ILE A 347 2.14 -18.38 50.77
N LYS A 348 1.25 -17.40 50.61
CA LYS A 348 0.41 -16.88 51.70
C LYS A 348 -0.47 -17.94 52.36
N TYR A 349 -0.90 -18.96 51.62
CA TYR A 349 -1.70 -20.05 52.18
C TYR A 349 -0.86 -20.95 53.11
N TYR A 350 0.43 -21.15 52.80
CA TYR A 350 1.33 -21.98 53.60
C TYR A 350 2.07 -21.19 54.69
N TYR A 351 2.22 -19.88 54.53
CA TYR A 351 2.96 -19.00 55.44
C TYR A 351 2.13 -17.76 55.76
N SER A 352 1.62 -17.66 56.99
CA SER A 352 0.82 -16.53 57.46
C SER A 352 1.57 -15.20 57.42
N ASP A 353 2.89 -15.25 57.70
CA ASP A 353 3.76 -14.08 57.88
C ASP A 353 4.40 -13.65 56.55
N PHE A 354 3.86 -14.12 55.42
CA PHE A 354 4.42 -13.89 54.09
C PHE A 354 4.44 -12.42 53.67
N GLU A 355 3.50 -11.60 54.14
CA GLU A 355 3.48 -10.17 53.81
C GLU A 355 4.70 -9.45 54.40
N ASP A 356 5.10 -9.79 55.62
CA ASP A 356 6.26 -9.20 56.31
C ASP A 356 7.57 -9.59 55.61
N LEU A 357 7.67 -10.86 55.16
CA LEU A 357 8.79 -11.38 54.37
C LEU A 357 8.93 -10.69 53.00
N LYS A 358 7.82 -10.25 52.40
CA LYS A 358 7.81 -9.58 51.09
C LYS A 358 8.28 -8.12 51.17
N THR A 359 8.01 -7.44 52.28
CA THR A 359 8.35 -6.02 52.50
C THR A 359 9.72 -5.80 53.14
N SER A 360 10.37 -6.84 53.67
CA SER A 360 11.71 -6.74 54.25
C SER A 360 12.75 -6.20 53.25
N GLN A 361 13.51 -5.19 53.66
CA GLN A 361 14.63 -4.63 52.86
C GLN A 361 15.94 -5.40 53.02
N ASP A 362 16.00 -6.37 53.94
CA ASP A 362 17.19 -7.17 54.18
C ASP A 362 17.50 -8.12 53.00
N ASN A 363 18.78 -8.16 52.60
CA ASN A 363 19.25 -8.94 51.46
C ASN A 363 19.10 -10.46 51.70
N GLN A 364 19.29 -10.95 52.92
CA GLN A 364 19.14 -12.38 53.22
C GLN A 364 17.68 -12.82 53.11
N THR A 365 16.76 -12.00 53.65
CA THR A 365 15.32 -12.21 53.54
C THR A 365 14.86 -12.24 52.07
N LYS A 366 15.44 -11.38 51.22
CA LYS A 366 15.15 -11.33 49.77
C LYS A 366 15.62 -12.58 49.01
N ILE A 367 16.77 -13.14 49.39
CA ILE A 367 17.28 -14.40 48.81
C ILE A 367 16.35 -15.56 49.19
N TYR A 368 15.96 -15.65 50.47
CA TYR A 368 15.03 -16.68 50.94
C TYR A 368 13.66 -16.60 50.24
N TYR A 369 13.12 -15.39 50.09
CA TYR A 369 11.90 -15.14 49.32
C TYR A 369 12.00 -15.64 47.87
N ASN A 370 13.11 -15.37 47.17
CA ASN A 370 13.31 -15.85 45.80
C ASN A 370 13.39 -17.38 45.72
N GLN A 371 13.95 -18.04 46.74
CA GLN A 371 13.97 -19.50 46.83
C GLN A 371 12.55 -20.07 47.02
N LEU A 372 11.77 -19.52 47.96
CA LEU A 372 10.37 -19.91 48.17
C LEU A 372 9.53 -19.73 46.90
N LYS A 373 9.69 -18.58 46.23
CA LYS A 373 9.01 -18.30 44.95
C LYS A 373 9.36 -19.32 43.87
N LYS A 374 10.64 -19.70 43.75
CA LYS A 374 11.09 -20.72 42.79
C LYS A 374 10.53 -22.10 43.13
N GLN A 375 10.46 -22.46 44.41
CA GLN A 375 9.86 -23.72 44.86
C GLN A 375 8.36 -23.75 44.61
N ALA A 376 7.64 -22.67 44.93
CA ALA A 376 6.21 -22.54 44.70
C ALA A 376 5.87 -22.66 43.20
N LYS A 377 6.63 -21.97 42.32
CA LYS A 377 6.48 -22.11 40.86
C LYS A 377 6.66 -23.53 40.37
N LYS A 378 7.67 -24.26 40.88
CA LYS A 378 7.88 -25.69 40.54
C LYS A 378 6.71 -26.56 41.01
N LYS A 379 6.16 -26.30 42.20
CA LYS A 379 5.03 -27.06 42.76
C LYS A 379 3.70 -26.78 42.08
N LEU A 380 3.57 -25.61 41.42
CA LEU A 380 2.40 -25.16 40.67
C LEU A 380 2.25 -25.77 39.29
N ILE A 381 3.21 -26.58 38.83
CA ILE A 381 3.10 -27.27 37.56
C ILE A 381 1.94 -28.27 37.65
N PHE A 382 1.07 -28.28 36.63
CA PHE A 382 -0.12 -29.14 36.57
C PHE A 382 0.18 -30.61 36.90
N HIS A 383 1.32 -31.12 36.42
CA HIS A 383 1.78 -32.47 36.73
C HIS A 383 1.97 -32.73 38.23
N ASN A 384 2.49 -31.74 38.97
CA ASN A 384 2.71 -31.85 40.41
C ASN A 384 1.40 -31.75 41.20
N ILE A 385 0.44 -30.94 40.74
CA ILE A 385 -0.91 -30.88 41.31
C ILE A 385 -1.62 -32.23 41.12
N LEU A 386 -1.54 -32.79 39.91
CA LEU A 386 -2.13 -34.09 39.61
C LEU A 386 -1.46 -35.22 40.40
N TYR A 387 -0.14 -35.15 40.58
CA TYR A 387 0.61 -36.09 41.41
C TYR A 387 0.18 -36.03 42.88
N GLU A 388 0.08 -34.85 43.47
CA GLU A 388 -0.36 -34.70 44.87
C GLU A 388 -1.82 -35.12 45.06
N LEU A 389 -2.70 -34.82 44.10
CA LEU A 389 -4.08 -35.31 44.13
C LEU A 389 -4.14 -36.85 44.07
N SER A 390 -3.35 -37.47 43.18
CA SER A 390 -3.24 -38.92 43.12
C SER A 390 -2.68 -39.52 44.41
N ARG A 391 -1.73 -38.84 45.06
CA ARG A 391 -1.16 -39.27 46.35
C ARG A 391 -2.18 -39.17 47.47
N ILE A 392 -2.96 -38.08 47.53
CA ILE A 392 -4.07 -37.94 48.48
C ILE A 392 -5.11 -39.02 48.23
N GLN A 393 -5.48 -39.25 46.97
CA GLN A 393 -6.42 -40.29 46.60
C GLN A 393 -5.93 -41.68 47.03
N LEU A 394 -4.65 -42.00 46.82
CA LEU A 394 -4.04 -43.26 47.24
C LEU A 394 -3.97 -43.38 48.77
N PHE A 395 -3.66 -42.29 49.48
CA PHE A 395 -3.69 -42.24 50.94
C PHE A 395 -5.10 -42.51 51.48
N LEU A 396 -6.10 -41.84 50.91
CA LEU A 396 -7.50 -42.06 51.27
C LEU A 396 -7.91 -43.50 50.99
N PHE A 397 -7.57 -44.06 49.83
CA PHE A 397 -7.84 -45.48 49.50
C PHE A 397 -7.19 -46.43 50.48
N ASN A 398 -5.96 -46.15 50.93
CA ASN A 398 -5.30 -46.98 51.92
C ASN A 398 -5.95 -46.90 53.30
N GLN A 399 -6.42 -45.72 53.71
CA GLN A 399 -6.98 -45.50 55.05
C GLN A 399 -8.44 -45.96 55.16
N PHE A 400 -9.26 -45.70 54.14
CA PHE A 400 -10.70 -45.96 54.17
C PHE A 400 -11.12 -47.16 53.31
N GLY A 401 -10.22 -47.73 52.53
CA GLY A 401 -10.54 -48.79 51.58
C GLY A 401 -11.27 -48.27 50.34
N ARG A 402 -11.24 -49.07 49.27
CA ARG A 402 -11.76 -48.68 47.95
C ARG A 402 -13.28 -48.48 47.94
N THR A 403 -14.01 -49.32 48.66
CA THR A 403 -15.48 -49.35 48.67
C THR A 403 -16.10 -48.12 49.33
N LEU A 404 -15.55 -47.65 50.44
CA LEU A 404 -16.04 -46.44 51.14
C LEU A 404 -15.82 -45.17 50.31
N ILE A 405 -14.73 -45.11 49.53
CA ILE A 405 -14.43 -43.98 48.66
C ILE A 405 -15.26 -44.00 47.38
N GLU A 406 -15.47 -45.17 46.78
CA GLU A 406 -16.40 -45.30 45.66
C GLU A 406 -17.83 -44.92 46.09
N ASN A 407 -18.25 -45.31 47.29
CA ASN A 407 -19.55 -44.91 47.86
C ASN A 407 -19.62 -43.41 48.17
N SER A 408 -18.54 -42.78 48.66
CA SER A 408 -18.51 -41.33 48.92
C SER A 408 -18.45 -40.50 47.64
N HIS A 409 -17.85 -41.01 46.56
CA HIS A 409 -17.91 -40.38 45.24
C HIS A 409 -19.29 -40.51 44.58
N GLN A 410 -20.04 -41.58 44.87
CA GLN A 410 -21.43 -41.76 44.44
C GLN A 410 -22.41 -40.88 45.23
N LEU A 411 -22.12 -40.62 46.51
CA LEU A 411 -22.78 -39.58 47.31
C LEU A 411 -22.34 -38.20 46.79
N LYS A 412 -23.02 -37.67 45.77
CA LYS A 412 -22.85 -36.29 45.31
C LYS A 412 -22.83 -35.33 46.51
N PHE A 413 -21.65 -34.80 46.86
CA PHE A 413 -21.48 -33.84 47.95
C PHE A 413 -22.38 -32.61 47.76
N ARG A 414 -23.52 -32.58 48.46
CA ARG A 414 -24.19 -31.34 48.85
C ARG A 414 -23.56 -30.89 50.16
N PHE A 415 -22.60 -29.97 50.09
CA PHE A 415 -22.06 -29.33 51.29
C PHE A 415 -23.14 -28.45 51.93
N GLN A 416 -23.85 -29.00 52.92
CA GLN A 416 -24.53 -28.25 53.97
C GLN A 416 -24.04 -28.79 55.32
N ASP A 417 -23.31 -27.94 56.04
CA ASP A 417 -22.93 -27.97 57.46
C ASP A 417 -22.86 -29.33 58.18
N PHE A 418 -21.65 -29.90 58.26
CA PHE A 418 -21.34 -30.97 59.21
C PHE A 418 -20.64 -30.39 60.44
N LYS A 419 -21.39 -30.22 61.54
CA LYS A 419 -20.87 -30.39 62.91
C LYS A 419 -21.07 -31.86 63.27
N VAL A 420 -19.99 -32.58 63.54
CA VAL A 420 -20.06 -33.95 64.07
C VAL A 420 -19.39 -33.94 65.44
N ASP A 421 -20.20 -34.19 66.46
CA ASP A 421 -19.73 -34.57 67.79
C ASP A 421 -19.20 -36.01 67.75
N PHE A 422 -18.01 -36.23 68.29
CA PHE A 422 -17.39 -37.55 68.40
C PHE A 422 -17.73 -38.15 69.76
N GLU A 423 -18.59 -39.16 69.77
CA GLU A 423 -18.74 -40.11 70.89
C GLU A 423 -19.00 -41.53 70.36
N GLY A 424 -18.26 -42.50 70.89
CA GLY A 424 -18.66 -43.91 70.92
C GLY A 424 -18.29 -44.79 69.72
N ASP A 425 -17.12 -45.43 69.79
CA ASP A 425 -17.00 -46.89 70.00
C ASP A 425 -15.89 -47.59 69.21
N VAL A 426 -15.04 -48.21 70.02
CA VAL A 426 -13.90 -49.08 69.70
C VAL A 426 -14.42 -50.52 69.57
N PHE A 427 -13.76 -51.32 68.73
CA PHE A 427 -13.88 -52.78 68.52
C PHE A 427 -14.73 -53.27 67.34
N THR A 428 -14.06 -53.61 66.23
CA THR A 428 -13.76 -55.02 65.86
C THR A 428 -12.97 -55.07 64.54
N ALA A 429 -11.65 -54.94 64.61
CA ALA A 429 -10.77 -55.17 63.46
C ALA A 429 -9.59 -56.05 63.91
N LYS A 430 -9.82 -57.37 64.00
CA LYS A 430 -8.72 -58.33 64.24
C LYS A 430 -8.83 -59.67 63.49
N GLN A 431 -9.70 -59.78 62.49
CA GLN A 431 -9.84 -61.03 61.70
C GLN A 431 -9.72 -60.89 60.17
N GLN A 432 -9.49 -59.69 59.62
CA GLN A 432 -9.29 -59.51 58.16
C GLN A 432 -7.84 -59.23 57.74
N GLN A 433 -6.90 -59.19 58.68
CA GLN A 433 -5.52 -58.76 58.39
C GLN A 433 -4.63 -59.88 57.80
N THR A 434 -5.10 -61.13 57.77
CA THR A 434 -4.30 -62.27 57.28
C THR A 434 -4.56 -62.62 55.82
N GLN A 435 -5.68 -62.19 55.22
CA GLN A 435 -5.96 -62.42 53.79
C GLN A 435 -5.50 -61.26 52.87
N LEU A 436 -5.33 -60.04 53.40
CA LEU A 436 -4.84 -58.90 52.59
C LEU A 436 -3.33 -58.92 52.31
N ASN A 437 -2.53 -59.62 53.13
CA ASN A 437 -1.07 -59.66 52.96
C ASN A 437 -0.61 -60.54 51.78
N LEU A 438 -1.47 -61.44 51.26
CA LEU A 438 -1.16 -62.27 50.09
C LEU A 438 -1.46 -61.55 48.76
N ILE A 439 -2.40 -60.59 48.74
CA ILE A 439 -2.74 -59.82 47.53
C ILE A 439 -1.81 -58.60 47.35
N ALA A 440 -1.23 -58.08 48.44
CA ALA A 440 -0.28 -56.96 48.41
C ALA A 440 1.08 -57.31 47.77
N HIS A 441 1.44 -58.59 47.68
CA HIS A 441 2.73 -59.03 47.15
C HIS A 441 2.74 -59.22 45.61
N GLU A 442 1.56 -59.32 44.98
CA GLU A 442 1.42 -59.51 43.53
C GLU A 442 1.20 -58.18 42.77
N SER A 443 0.69 -57.15 43.44
CA SER A 443 0.44 -55.83 42.81
C SER A 443 1.67 -54.90 42.78
N THR A 444 2.73 -55.22 43.50
CA THR A 444 3.95 -54.38 43.59
C THR A 444 4.96 -54.66 42.47
N SER A 445 4.86 -55.80 41.76
CA SER A 445 5.75 -56.13 40.63
C SER A 445 5.36 -55.42 39.34
N ASN A 446 4.08 -55.12 39.12
CA ASN A 446 3.59 -54.49 37.87
C ASN A 446 3.59 -52.95 37.88
N PHE A 447 3.97 -52.31 38.98
CA PHE A 447 3.97 -50.83 39.08
C PHE A 447 5.36 -50.18 38.90
N MET A 448 6.45 -50.95 38.86
CA MET A 448 7.80 -50.41 38.67
C MET A 448 8.14 -50.00 37.22
N ILE A 449 7.26 -50.23 36.23
CA ILE A 449 7.58 -49.96 34.82
C ILE A 449 7.08 -48.58 34.33
N ILE A 450 6.26 -47.84 35.09
CA ILE A 450 5.65 -46.58 34.61
C ILE A 450 6.30 -45.31 35.19
N SER A 451 7.28 -45.43 36.09
CA SER A 451 7.98 -44.26 36.65
C SER A 451 9.47 -44.23 36.30
N ILE A 452 9.79 -44.00 35.02
CA ILE A 452 11.12 -43.53 34.61
C ILE A 452 10.95 -42.23 33.82
N PRO A 453 11.57 -41.11 34.25
CA PRO A 453 11.49 -39.84 33.55
C PRO A 453 12.20 -39.90 32.19
N ASP A 454 11.59 -39.28 31.18
CA ASP A 454 11.92 -39.30 29.74
C ASP A 454 13.29 -38.68 29.35
N LYS A 455 14.18 -38.43 30.31
CA LYS A 455 15.51 -37.81 30.10
C LYS A 455 16.65 -38.78 29.84
N ASP A 456 16.43 -40.08 30.02
CA ASP A 456 17.43 -41.12 29.71
C ASP A 456 17.13 -41.90 28.42
N ARG A 457 16.00 -41.66 27.75
CA ARG A 457 15.71 -42.25 26.42
C ARG A 457 16.61 -41.72 25.30
N THR A 458 17.19 -40.52 25.46
CA THR A 458 18.06 -39.90 24.44
C THR A 458 19.55 -40.20 24.61
N LYS A 459 19.96 -40.92 25.67
CA LYS A 459 21.33 -41.43 25.82
C LYS A 459 21.51 -42.89 25.40
N LEU A 460 20.43 -43.60 25.07
CA LEU A 460 20.48 -44.96 24.50
C LEU A 460 20.56 -45.00 22.96
N GLN A 461 20.47 -43.86 22.26
CA GLN A 461 20.63 -43.79 20.79
C GLN A 461 22.02 -43.29 20.33
N ARG A 462 22.91 -42.93 21.26
CA ARG A 462 24.33 -42.68 20.97
C ARG A 462 25.14 -43.71 21.75
N GLY A 463 25.61 -44.73 21.05
CA GLY A 463 26.31 -45.87 21.64
C GLY A 463 27.64 -45.49 22.26
N ASP A 464 27.61 -45.06 23.53
CA ASP A 464 28.79 -44.96 24.38
C ASP A 464 28.71 -45.97 25.53
N LYS A 465 29.87 -46.59 25.80
CA LYS A 465 30.08 -47.87 26.48
C LYS A 465 29.55 -47.91 27.92
N VAL A 466 28.70 -48.90 28.20
CA VAL A 466 28.32 -49.32 29.56
C VAL A 466 29.16 -50.54 29.97
N HIS A 467 29.66 -50.49 31.21
CA HIS A 467 30.49 -51.50 31.89
C HIS A 467 29.67 -52.79 32.15
N PRO A 468 30.28 -54.00 32.09
CA PRO A 468 29.54 -55.25 31.96
C PRO A 468 29.28 -55.90 33.32
N GLU A 469 28.04 -55.90 33.80
CA GLU A 469 27.66 -56.81 34.90
C GLU A 469 26.17 -57.18 34.96
N ILE A 470 25.42 -57.03 33.87
CA ILE A 470 24.04 -57.54 33.77
C ILE A 470 23.87 -58.18 32.38
N ARG A 471 24.56 -59.30 32.17
CA ARG A 471 24.48 -60.08 30.92
C ARG A 471 24.11 -61.56 31.15
N SER A 472 23.41 -61.89 32.23
CA SER A 472 23.10 -63.29 32.53
C SER A 472 21.71 -63.52 33.13
N SER A 473 20.70 -62.83 32.62
CA SER A 473 19.30 -63.23 32.80
C SER A 473 18.52 -62.61 31.64
N ILE A 474 17.70 -63.40 30.95
CA ILE A 474 16.96 -63.05 29.71
C ILE A 474 17.76 -63.27 28.41
N GLU A 475 18.42 -64.42 28.31
CA GLU A 475 18.54 -65.13 27.03
C GLU A 475 17.75 -66.43 27.18
N GLN A 476 16.41 -66.34 27.05
CA GLN A 476 15.53 -67.42 26.65
C GLN A 476 14.11 -66.87 26.50
N GLN A 477 13.51 -67.11 25.34
CA GLN A 477 12.13 -66.82 24.91
C GLN A 477 11.84 -65.47 24.21
N SER A 478 12.29 -65.35 22.96
CA SER A 478 11.45 -65.04 21.79
C SER A 478 12.36 -65.17 20.56
N PHE A 479 12.19 -66.12 19.65
CA PHE A 479 11.30 -65.99 18.49
C PHE A 479 11.26 -67.32 17.70
N ARG A 480 10.06 -67.86 17.52
CA ARG A 480 9.50 -68.54 16.33
C ARG A 480 8.00 -68.50 16.58
N GLU A 481 7.25 -67.76 15.79
CA GLU A 481 6.57 -68.22 14.56
C GLU A 481 6.00 -66.96 13.89
N ASP A 482 5.79 -66.86 12.59
CA ASP A 482 6.07 -67.79 11.51
C ASP A 482 6.01 -67.03 10.19
N LYS A 483 6.46 -67.75 9.17
CA LYS A 483 5.92 -67.62 7.85
C LYS A 483 4.69 -68.50 7.73
#